data_AF-A0AA42L8V6-F1
#
_entry.id   AF-A0AA42L8V6-F1
#
_cell.length_a   1.000
_cell.length_b   1.000
_cell.length_c   1.000
_cell.angle_alpha   90.00
_cell.angle_beta   90.00
_cell.angle_gamma   90.00
#
_symmetry.space_group_name_H-M   'P 1'
#
loop_
_entity.id
_entity.type
_entity.pdbx_description
1 polymer ?
#
loop_
_entity_poly.entity_id
_entity_poly.type
_entity_poly.pdbx_seq_one_letter_code
_entity_poly.pdbx_strand_id
1 'polypeptide(L)'
;MSIFTFCIGLLGCNDSEVLDFKSFSNELFREYEYEYDVDRKNSSTQLLVVKIKKQDFSSRDYEGVKKELLDRKWDLVDSYNSYYNFCKTNYYSIDILNPIYDKHYTRDGEEVNFKSKDYWYFALYYNKLGINNCMEYYSK
;
A
#
# COMPACT_ATOMS: atom_id res chain seq x y z
N MET A 1 55.61 -3.18 3.97
CA MET A 1 54.89 -3.66 5.18
C MET A 1 53.54 -2.99 5.21
N SER A 2 52.49 -3.78 5.04
CA SER A 2 51.09 -3.39 5.05
C SER A 2 50.60 -3.05 6.46
N ILE A 3 49.73 -2.06 6.58
CA ILE A 3 48.65 -2.08 7.56
C ILE A 3 47.39 -1.57 6.84
N PHE A 4 46.61 -2.53 6.32
CA PHE A 4 45.21 -2.29 5.94
C PHE A 4 44.41 -2.26 7.23
N THR A 5 44.02 -1.07 7.69
CA THR A 5 43.04 -0.94 8.77
C THR A 5 41.65 -1.11 8.17
N PHE A 6 41.13 -2.33 8.31
CA PHE A 6 39.74 -2.67 7.99
C PHE A 6 38.86 -2.15 9.12
N CYS A 7 38.33 -0.92 8.97
CA CYS A 7 37.26 -0.45 9.83
C CYS A 7 35.99 -1.24 9.45
N ILE A 8 35.71 -2.28 10.23
CA ILE A 8 34.44 -3.00 10.25
C ILE A 8 33.37 -1.97 10.60
N GLY A 9 32.68 -1.47 9.58
CA GLY A 9 31.49 -0.66 9.76
C GLY A 9 30.42 -1.52 10.43
N LEU A 10 30.27 -1.35 11.74
CA LEU A 10 29.03 -1.65 12.43
C LEU A 10 27.99 -0.63 11.93
N LEU A 11 27.35 -0.93 10.79
CA LEU A 11 26.04 -0.37 10.48
C LEU A 11 25.07 -1.04 11.46
N GLY A 12 24.96 -0.45 12.64
CA GLY A 12 23.89 -0.74 13.59
C GLY A 12 22.55 -0.60 12.88
N CYS A 13 21.63 -1.51 13.20
CA CYS A 13 20.26 -1.55 12.70
C CYS A 13 19.68 -0.15 12.51
N ASN A 14 19.50 0.26 11.25
CA ASN A 14 18.48 1.26 10.98
C ASN A 14 17.15 0.55 11.27
N ASP A 15 16.54 0.85 12.42
CA ASP A 15 15.09 0.72 12.54
C ASP A 15 14.53 1.51 11.35
N SER A 16 14.13 0.81 10.29
CA SER A 16 13.63 1.47 9.10
C SER A 16 12.43 2.30 9.54
N GLU A 17 12.54 3.63 9.41
CA GLU A 17 11.48 4.54 9.80
C GLU A 17 10.15 4.06 9.19
N VAL A 18 9.12 3.89 10.01
CA VAL A 18 7.82 3.42 9.54
C VAL A 18 7.31 4.42 8.50
N LEU A 19 6.97 3.94 7.31
CA LEU A 19 6.56 4.79 6.20
C LEU A 19 5.40 5.71 6.63
N ASP A 20 5.57 7.02 6.50
CA ASP A 20 4.47 7.94 6.71
C ASP A 20 3.49 7.91 5.53
N PHE A 21 2.36 7.22 5.72
CA PHE A 21 1.36 7.09 4.66
C PHE A 21 0.76 8.42 4.19
N LYS A 22 0.78 9.48 4.99
CA LYS A 22 0.31 10.80 4.52
C LYS A 22 1.28 11.40 3.52
N SER A 23 2.57 11.47 3.85
CA SER A 23 3.60 11.91 2.90
C SER A 23 3.62 11.03 1.66
N PHE A 24 3.55 9.71 1.83
CA PHE A 24 3.52 8.79 0.70
C PHE A 24 2.28 8.98 -0.19
N SER A 25 1.09 9.19 0.39
CA SER A 25 -0.14 9.47 -0.39
C SER A 25 -0.06 10.82 -1.11
N ASN A 26 0.51 11.85 -0.47
CA ASN A 26 0.76 13.13 -1.10
C ASN A 26 1.66 12.99 -2.33
N GLU A 27 2.71 12.17 -2.26
CA GLU A 27 3.59 11.94 -3.41
C GLU A 27 2.87 11.18 -4.54
N LEU A 28 2.17 10.10 -4.20
CA LEU A 28 1.52 9.20 -5.14
C LEU A 28 0.32 9.83 -5.84
N PHE A 29 -0.40 10.70 -5.14
CA PHE A 29 -1.65 11.31 -5.61
C PHE A 29 -1.56 12.82 -5.79
N ARG A 30 -0.35 13.40 -5.89
CA ARG A 30 -0.14 14.87 -5.96
C ARG A 30 -0.91 15.59 -7.06
N GLU A 31 -1.31 14.86 -8.10
CA GLU A 31 -2.01 15.41 -9.27
C GLU A 31 -3.54 15.34 -9.13
N TYR A 32 -4.04 14.75 -8.05
CA TYR A 32 -5.47 14.51 -7.83
C TYR A 32 -5.96 15.20 -6.56
N GLU A 33 -7.20 15.68 -6.60
CA GLU A 33 -7.92 16.03 -5.38
C GLU A 33 -8.40 14.73 -4.70
N TYR A 34 -8.03 14.54 -3.44
CA TYR A 34 -8.36 13.34 -2.70
C TYR A 34 -8.75 13.66 -1.25
N GLU A 35 -9.48 12.73 -0.63
CA GLU A 35 -9.93 12.84 0.76
C GLU A 35 -9.42 11.66 1.58
N TYR A 36 -9.18 11.88 2.87
CA TYR A 36 -8.94 10.80 3.82
C TYR A 36 -10.27 10.29 4.39
N ASP A 37 -10.58 9.01 4.19
CA ASP A 37 -11.76 8.36 4.77
C ASP A 37 -11.49 7.78 6.17
N VAL A 38 -10.27 7.28 6.39
CA VAL A 38 -9.80 6.73 7.65
C VAL A 38 -8.35 7.11 7.85
N ASP A 39 -7.99 7.52 9.06
CA ASP A 39 -6.61 7.77 9.48
C ASP A 39 -6.44 7.25 10.92
N ARG A 40 -5.74 6.14 11.08
CA ARG A 40 -5.51 5.49 12.37
C ARG A 40 -4.06 5.06 12.47
N LYS A 41 -3.37 5.51 13.52
CA LYS A 41 -1.98 5.12 13.79
C LYS A 41 -1.81 4.84 15.28
N ASN A 42 -1.13 3.73 15.59
CA ASN A 42 -0.65 3.40 16.93
C ASN A 42 0.78 2.84 16.84
N SER A 43 1.30 2.32 17.96
CA SER A 43 2.68 1.82 18.04
C SER A 43 2.98 0.59 17.19
N SER A 44 1.97 -0.16 16.76
CA SER A 44 2.13 -1.43 16.05
C SER A 44 1.40 -1.50 14.71
N THR A 45 0.42 -0.64 14.47
CA THR A 45 -0.32 -0.59 13.21
C THR A 45 -0.56 0.84 12.71
N GLN A 46 -0.64 0.98 11.39
CA GLN A 46 -1.09 2.20 10.72
C GLN A 46 -2.05 1.83 9.61
N LEU A 47 -3.19 2.51 9.52
CA LEU A 47 -4.18 2.41 8.45
C LEU A 47 -4.54 3.81 7.97
N LEU A 48 -4.34 4.07 6.69
CA LEU A 48 -4.79 5.28 6.02
C LEU A 48 -5.61 4.88 4.81
N VAL A 49 -6.85 5.35 4.71
CA VAL A 49 -7.70 5.14 3.54
C VAL A 49 -7.85 6.46 2.83
N VAL A 50 -7.32 6.53 1.61
CA VAL A 50 -7.52 7.63 0.66
C VAL A 50 -8.67 7.26 -0.26
N LYS A 51 -9.52 8.23 -0.58
CA LYS A 51 -10.54 8.08 -1.62
C LYS A 51 -10.43 9.21 -2.65
N ILE A 52 -10.60 8.86 -3.91
CA ILE A 52 -10.55 9.78 -5.05
C ILE A 52 -11.83 9.61 -5.86
N LYS A 53 -12.50 10.69 -6.23
CA LYS A 53 -13.74 10.61 -7.01
C LYS A 53 -13.45 10.02 -8.38
N LYS A 54 -14.30 9.10 -8.85
CA LYS A 54 -14.15 8.45 -10.17
C LYS A 54 -14.23 9.41 -11.34
N GLN A 55 -14.96 10.51 -11.18
CA GLN A 55 -15.02 11.56 -12.22
C GLN A 55 -13.65 12.21 -12.46
N ASP A 56 -12.78 12.19 -11.44
CA ASP A 56 -11.45 12.83 -11.43
C ASP A 56 -10.31 11.79 -11.51
N PHE A 57 -10.63 10.49 -11.46
CA PHE A 57 -9.66 9.39 -11.49
C PHE A 57 -10.20 8.17 -12.23
N SER A 58 -9.61 7.91 -13.40
CA SER A 58 -10.01 6.85 -14.32
C SER A 58 -9.20 5.56 -14.13
N SER A 59 -9.63 4.48 -14.80
CA SER A 59 -8.82 3.26 -14.88
C SER A 59 -7.46 3.44 -15.55
N ARG A 60 -7.29 4.46 -16.40
CA ARG A 60 -5.97 4.78 -16.99
C ARG A 60 -5.04 5.41 -15.95
N ASP A 61 -5.57 6.27 -15.10
CA ASP A 61 -4.83 6.91 -14.01
C ASP A 61 -4.39 5.87 -12.99
N TYR A 62 -5.25 4.87 -12.73
CA TYR A 62 -4.87 3.67 -11.96
C TYR A 62 -3.65 2.94 -12.54
N GLU A 63 -3.58 2.72 -13.86
CA GLU A 63 -2.40 2.06 -14.44
C GLU A 63 -1.11 2.89 -14.25
N GLY A 64 -1.24 4.23 -14.20
CA GLY A 64 -0.14 5.12 -13.81
C GLY A 64 0.31 4.91 -12.36
N VAL A 65 -0.64 4.92 -11.42
CA VAL A 65 -0.38 4.66 -9.99
C VAL A 65 0.24 3.27 -9.79
N LYS A 66 -0.31 2.25 -10.45
CA LYS A 66 0.22 0.88 -10.42
C LYS A 66 1.66 0.81 -10.91
N LYS A 67 1.97 1.48 -12.03
CA LYS A 67 3.35 1.54 -12.54
C LYS A 67 4.27 2.18 -11.50
N GLU A 68 3.87 3.30 -10.92
CA GLU A 68 4.67 3.99 -9.90
C GLU A 68 4.90 3.11 -8.65
N LEU A 69 3.88 2.38 -8.19
CA LEU A 69 4.00 1.42 -7.11
C LEU A 69 5.03 0.33 -7.42
N LEU A 70 4.96 -0.28 -8.61
CA LEU A 70 5.91 -1.28 -9.07
C LEU A 70 7.35 -0.73 -9.16
N ASP A 71 7.51 0.49 -9.69
CA ASP A 71 8.81 1.17 -9.77
C ASP A 71 9.40 1.42 -8.37
N ARG A 72 8.52 1.75 -7.40
CA ARG A 72 8.84 1.90 -5.97
C ARG A 72 8.95 0.56 -5.22
N LYS A 73 8.99 -0.58 -5.91
CA LYS A 73 9.12 -1.94 -5.34
C LYS A 73 7.97 -2.34 -4.42
N TRP A 74 6.75 -2.01 -4.82
CA TRP A 74 5.54 -2.65 -4.31
C TRP A 74 5.11 -3.72 -5.30
N ASP A 75 5.11 -4.97 -4.87
CA ASP A 75 4.75 -6.11 -5.71
C ASP A 75 3.23 -6.27 -5.75
N LEU A 76 2.65 -6.43 -6.94
CA LEU A 76 1.24 -6.78 -7.10
C LEU A 76 1.07 -8.28 -6.79
N VAL A 77 0.40 -8.60 -5.69
CA VAL A 77 0.27 -9.98 -5.20
C VAL A 77 -1.10 -10.58 -5.46
N ASP A 78 -2.16 -9.77 -5.58
CA ASP A 78 -3.47 -10.21 -6.05
C ASP A 78 -4.16 -9.14 -6.91
N SER A 79 -4.94 -9.62 -7.88
CA SER A 79 -5.84 -8.82 -8.68
C SER A 79 -7.07 -9.66 -9.00
N TYR A 80 -8.19 -9.24 -8.44
CA TYR A 80 -9.46 -9.94 -8.59
C TYR A 80 -10.61 -8.95 -8.52
N ASN A 81 -11.52 -9.02 -9.49
CA ASN A 81 -12.79 -8.32 -9.41
C ASN A 81 -12.71 -6.80 -9.14
N SER A 82 -11.79 -6.08 -9.79
CA SER A 82 -11.53 -4.64 -9.57
C SER A 82 -10.99 -4.28 -8.17
N TYR A 83 -10.51 -5.28 -7.43
CA TYR A 83 -9.71 -5.16 -6.24
C TYR A 83 -8.27 -5.60 -6.56
N TYR A 84 -7.30 -4.87 -6.03
CA TYR A 84 -5.87 -5.08 -6.25
C TYR A 84 -5.15 -4.97 -4.92
N ASN A 85 -4.27 -5.91 -4.63
CA ASN A 85 -3.49 -5.91 -3.40
C ASN A 85 -1.99 -5.92 -3.75
N PHE A 86 -1.28 -4.95 -3.18
CA PHE A 86 0.16 -4.79 -3.32
C PHE A 86 0.85 -5.00 -1.97
N CYS A 87 2.07 -5.54 -1.99
CA CYS A 87 2.92 -5.72 -0.82
C CYS A 87 4.33 -5.16 -1.07
N LYS A 88 4.92 -4.45 -0.09
CA LYS A 88 6.33 -3.97 -0.19
C LYS A 88 7.33 -4.83 0.59
N THR A 89 6.85 -5.39 1.69
CA THR A 89 7.55 -6.34 2.56
C THR A 89 6.49 -7.19 3.24
N ASN A 90 6.87 -8.04 4.19
CA ASN A 90 5.94 -8.75 5.07
C ASN A 90 5.00 -7.84 5.88
N TYR A 91 5.31 -6.54 5.98
CA TYR A 91 4.66 -5.64 6.95
C TYR A 91 3.78 -4.56 6.32
N TYR A 92 3.85 -4.36 5.01
CA TYR A 92 3.17 -3.25 4.32
C TYR A 92 2.33 -3.76 3.16
N SER A 93 1.06 -3.34 3.12
CA SER A 93 0.17 -3.56 1.99
C SER A 93 -0.52 -2.29 1.51
N ILE A 94 -0.95 -2.31 0.25
CA ILE A 94 -1.89 -1.34 -0.31
C ILE A 94 -3.00 -2.11 -1.00
N ASP A 95 -4.23 -1.93 -0.50
CA ASP A 95 -5.44 -2.42 -1.15
C ASP A 95 -6.07 -1.30 -1.97
N ILE A 96 -6.31 -1.57 -3.25
CA ILE A 96 -6.93 -0.62 -4.18
C ILE A 96 -8.23 -1.22 -4.67
N LEU A 97 -9.32 -0.47 -4.51
CA LEU A 97 -10.65 -0.88 -4.93
C LEU A 97 -11.25 0.15 -5.89
N ASN A 98 -11.72 -0.34 -7.04
CA ASN A 98 -12.67 0.35 -7.90
C ASN A 98 -14.04 -0.34 -7.78
N PRO A 99 -14.95 0.14 -6.92
CA PRO A 99 -16.21 -0.53 -6.70
C PRO A 99 -17.14 -0.38 -7.91
N ILE A 100 -17.29 -1.43 -8.70
CA ILE A 100 -18.22 -1.49 -9.85
C ILE A 100 -19.57 -2.17 -9.52
N TYR A 101 -19.68 -2.76 -8.32
CA TYR A 101 -20.86 -3.48 -7.83
C TYR A 101 -21.24 -2.91 -6.46
N ASP A 102 -22.46 -3.18 -5.99
CA ASP A 102 -22.90 -2.76 -4.66
C ASP A 102 -22.21 -3.52 -3.53
N LYS A 103 -21.68 -4.70 -3.83
CA LYS A 103 -20.87 -5.51 -2.94
C LYS A 103 -19.64 -6.01 -3.65
N HIS A 104 -18.51 -6.00 -2.96
CA HIS A 104 -17.23 -6.50 -3.46
C HIS A 104 -16.70 -7.57 -2.53
N TYR A 105 -16.02 -8.55 -3.12
CA TYR A 105 -15.44 -9.67 -2.39
C TYR A 105 -13.98 -9.86 -2.83
N THR A 106 -13.11 -10.16 -1.87
CA THR A 106 -11.76 -10.65 -2.15
C THR A 106 -11.82 -12.00 -2.86
N ARG A 107 -10.68 -12.48 -3.37
CA ARG A 107 -10.60 -13.80 -4.01
C ARG A 107 -11.04 -14.93 -3.08
N ASP A 108 -10.78 -14.80 -1.78
CA ASP A 108 -11.13 -15.78 -0.74
C ASP A 108 -12.58 -15.67 -0.26
N GLY A 109 -13.36 -14.75 -0.84
CA GLY A 109 -14.78 -14.58 -0.54
C GLY A 109 -15.08 -13.64 0.63
N GLU A 110 -14.10 -12.90 1.14
CA GLU A 110 -14.32 -11.92 2.20
C GLU A 110 -14.94 -10.63 1.63
N GLU A 111 -15.99 -10.11 2.27
CA GLU A 111 -16.65 -8.88 1.83
C GLU A 111 -15.77 -7.65 2.09
N VAL A 112 -15.52 -6.86 1.04
CA VAL A 112 -14.77 -5.60 1.12
C VAL A 112 -15.77 -4.47 1.35
N ASN A 113 -15.71 -3.86 2.53
CA ASN A 113 -16.60 -2.76 2.90
C ASN A 113 -16.14 -1.42 2.29
N PHE A 114 -17.05 -0.73 1.61
CA PHE A 114 -16.85 0.63 1.10
C PHE A 114 -18.14 1.45 1.20
N LYS A 115 -18.03 2.79 1.20
CA LYS A 115 -19.18 3.68 1.48
C LYS A 115 -19.96 4.11 0.24
N SER A 116 -19.31 4.25 -0.91
CA SER A 116 -19.93 4.71 -2.16
C SER A 116 -19.20 4.13 -3.38
N LYS A 117 -19.93 3.90 -4.46
CA LYS A 117 -19.35 3.50 -5.76
C LYS A 117 -18.78 4.67 -6.56
N ASP A 118 -18.92 5.90 -6.08
CA ASP A 118 -18.47 7.12 -6.78
C ASP A 118 -16.97 7.38 -6.60
N TYR A 119 -16.28 6.55 -5.80
CA TYR A 119 -14.88 6.73 -5.44
C TYR A 119 -14.05 5.50 -5.80
N TRP A 120 -12.77 5.73 -6.09
CA TRP A 120 -11.70 4.76 -5.88
C TRP A 120 -11.26 4.83 -4.42
N TYR A 121 -10.88 3.68 -3.85
CA TYR A 121 -10.35 3.58 -2.50
C TYR A 121 -8.95 2.99 -2.52
N PHE A 122 -8.06 3.56 -1.71
CA PHE A 122 -6.68 3.14 -1.53
C PHE A 122 -6.45 3.01 -0.03
N ALA A 123 -6.43 1.78 0.48
CA ALA A 123 -6.15 1.49 1.87
C ALA A 123 -4.68 1.10 2.04
N LEU A 124 -3.90 1.98 2.64
CA LEU A 124 -2.50 1.76 2.97
C LEU A 124 -2.43 1.21 4.39
N TYR A 125 -1.79 0.06 4.56
CA TYR A 125 -1.74 -0.65 5.82
C TYR A 125 -0.33 -1.07 6.20
N TYR A 126 -0.01 -0.88 7.48
CA TYR A 126 1.21 -1.36 8.12
C TYR A 126 0.83 -2.14 9.37
N ASN A 127 1.49 -3.28 9.57
CA ASN A 127 1.42 -4.05 10.80
C ASN A 127 2.80 -4.58 11.17
N LYS A 128 3.29 -4.24 12.36
CA LYS A 128 4.58 -4.70 12.89
C LYS A 128 4.68 -6.22 13.02
N LEU A 129 3.54 -6.91 13.21
CA LEU A 129 3.47 -8.37 13.30
C LEU A 129 3.42 -9.06 11.93
N GLY A 130 3.32 -8.29 10.85
CA GLY A 130 3.16 -8.79 9.49
C GLY A 130 1.71 -8.80 9.02
N ILE A 131 1.55 -8.97 7.72
CA ILE A 131 0.27 -9.04 7.02
C ILE A 131 0.26 -10.39 6.28
N ASN A 132 -0.75 -11.22 6.54
CA ASN A 132 -0.75 -12.64 6.16
C ASN A 132 -0.46 -12.87 4.68
N ASN A 133 -1.20 -12.22 3.79
CA ASN A 133 -0.99 -12.32 2.34
C ASN A 133 0.42 -11.89 1.90
N CYS A 134 0.97 -10.83 2.48
CA CYS A 134 2.34 -10.39 2.18
C CYS A 134 3.38 -11.38 2.72
N MET A 135 3.20 -11.91 3.93
CA MET A 135 4.10 -12.94 4.49
C MET A 135 4.08 -14.22 3.65
N GLU A 136 2.90 -14.66 3.21
CA GLU A 136 2.74 -15.81 2.31
C GLU A 136 3.37 -15.57 0.94
N TYR A 137 3.35 -14.33 0.42
CA TYR A 137 3.98 -13.99 -0.85
C TYR A 137 5.51 -14.06 -0.77
N TYR A 138 6.12 -13.48 0.26
CA TYR A 138 7.57 -13.40 0.42
C TYR A 138 8.23 -14.61 1.10
N SER A 139 7.44 -15.58 1.57
CA SER A 139 7.97 -16.84 2.10
C SER A 139 8.24 -17.90 1.01
N LYS A 140 7.95 -17.57 -0.26
CA LYS A 140 8.15 -18.44 -1.42
C LYS A 140 9.57 -18.43 -1.96
#